data_AF-A0A453G180-F1
#
_entry.id   AF-A0A453G180-F1
#
_cell.length_a   1.000
_cell.length_b   1.000
_cell.length_c   1.000
_cell.angle_alpha   90.00
_cell.angle_beta   90.00
_cell.angle_gamma   90.00
#
_symmetry.space_group_name_H-M   'P 1'
#
loop_
_entity.id
_entity.type
_entity.pdbx_description
1 polymer ?
#
loop_
_entity_poly.entity_id
_entity_poly.type
_entity_poly.pdbx_seq_one_letter_code
_entity_poly.pdbx_strand_id
1 'polypeptide(L)'
;ARAPRREAMESGEPLPRRDGRRGGWRAALFIVAVGFLERIGFTGVGGNLITYLTGPLGMSTAAAAAGVNAWSGTVLVLPLVGALAADSRLGRYRAVLIAGVLYLLVSRILPAATAQPAPARRRSRHHRLPGSPSSTPRSTC
;
A
#
# COMPACT_ATOMS: atom_id res chain seq x y z
N ALA A 1 36.32 16.54 -59.21
CA ALA A 1 35.15 15.75 -59.64
C ALA A 1 34.36 15.33 -58.41
N ARG A 2 33.18 15.91 -58.22
CA ARG A 2 32.29 15.71 -57.08
C ARG A 2 30.97 15.15 -57.61
N ALA A 3 30.63 13.90 -57.28
CA ALA A 3 29.30 13.29 -57.18
C ALA A 3 29.38 11.76 -57.40
N PRO A 4 28.43 10.92 -56.92
CA PRO A 4 27.39 11.16 -55.91
C PRO A 4 27.35 10.05 -54.85
N ARG A 5 27.67 10.37 -53.59
CA ARG A 5 27.47 9.47 -52.43
C ARG A 5 26.05 9.60 -51.83
N ARG A 6 25.07 10.08 -52.61
CA ARG A 6 23.72 10.43 -52.13
C ARG A 6 22.60 9.50 -52.60
N GLU A 7 22.90 8.48 -53.40
CA GLU A 7 21.87 7.58 -53.96
C GLU A 7 21.67 6.28 -53.15
N ALA A 8 22.45 6.04 -52.10
CA ALA A 8 22.27 4.88 -51.22
C ALA A 8 21.24 5.12 -50.09
N MET A 9 20.55 6.27 -50.09
CA MET A 9 19.48 6.60 -49.14
C MET A 9 18.10 6.59 -49.83
N GLU A 10 17.92 5.69 -50.81
CA GLU A 10 16.62 5.44 -51.45
C GLU A 10 16.30 3.94 -51.57
N SER A 11 17.07 3.06 -50.94
CA SER A 11 16.64 1.68 -50.76
C SER A 11 15.72 1.64 -49.53
N GLY A 12 14.42 1.81 -49.78
CA GLY A 12 13.36 1.38 -48.88
C GLY A 12 13.40 -0.13 -48.70
N GLU A 13 14.49 -0.66 -48.16
CA GLU A 13 14.63 -2.05 -47.75
C GLU A 13 13.56 -2.29 -46.68
N PRO A 14 12.51 -3.07 -46.98
CA PRO A 14 11.59 -3.49 -45.95
C PRO A 14 12.43 -4.30 -44.98
N LEU A 15 12.58 -3.79 -43.74
CA LEU A 15 13.14 -4.57 -42.64
C LEU A 15 12.57 -5.99 -42.71
N PRO A 16 13.40 -7.04 -42.65
CA PRO A 16 12.95 -8.41 -42.86
C PRO A 16 11.74 -8.65 -41.96
N ARG A 17 10.54 -8.71 -42.57
CA ARG A 17 9.32 -9.07 -41.85
C ARG A 17 9.60 -10.47 -41.36
N ARG A 18 9.73 -10.61 -40.03
CA ARG A 18 9.90 -11.91 -39.39
C ARG A 18 8.73 -12.80 -39.82
N ASP A 19 9.00 -13.65 -40.79
CA ASP A 19 8.03 -14.61 -41.30
C ASP A 19 7.57 -15.51 -40.15
N GLY A 20 6.25 -15.54 -39.96
CA GLY A 20 5.54 -16.75 -39.55
C GLY A 20 5.90 -17.39 -38.20
N ARG A 21 6.30 -16.64 -37.17
CA ARG A 21 6.49 -17.23 -35.84
C ARG A 21 5.13 -17.50 -35.17
N ARG A 22 4.49 -18.63 -35.53
CA ARG A 22 3.32 -19.25 -34.87
C ARG A 22 3.57 -19.65 -33.40
N GLY A 23 4.55 -19.05 -32.71
CA GLY A 23 4.91 -19.32 -31.33
C GLY A 23 4.24 -18.42 -30.29
N GLY A 24 3.52 -17.37 -30.72
CA GLY A 24 2.90 -16.39 -29.80
C GLY A 24 1.62 -16.87 -29.11
N TRP A 25 0.92 -17.87 -29.66
CA TRP A 25 -0.41 -18.28 -29.16
C TRP A 25 -0.38 -18.83 -27.74
N ARG A 26 0.67 -19.57 -27.35
CA ARG A 26 0.83 -20.06 -25.97
C ARG A 26 1.05 -18.91 -24.98
N ALA A 27 1.85 -17.91 -25.36
CA ALA A 27 2.08 -16.72 -24.54
C ALA A 27 0.81 -15.85 -24.45
N ALA A 28 0.09 -15.68 -25.55
CA ALA A 28 -1.18 -14.95 -25.58
C ALA A 28 -2.24 -15.63 -24.70
N LEU A 29 -2.42 -16.95 -24.81
CA LEU A 29 -3.32 -17.72 -23.95
C LEU A 29 -2.92 -17.64 -22.47
N PHE A 30 -1.62 -17.67 -22.17
CA PHE A 30 -1.14 -17.50 -20.80
C PHE A 30 -1.50 -16.13 -20.22
N ILE A 31 -1.27 -15.04 -20.97
CA ILE A 31 -1.61 -13.68 -20.53
C ILE A 31 -3.13 -13.55 -20.31
N VAL A 32 -3.93 -14.08 -21.24
CA VAL A 32 -5.40 -14.06 -21.11
C VAL A 32 -5.86 -14.86 -19.89
N ALA A 33 -5.31 -16.06 -19.67
CA ALA A 33 -5.67 -16.90 -18.53
C ALA A 33 -5.31 -16.24 -17.19
N VAL A 34 -4.12 -15.63 -17.08
CA VAL A 34 -3.70 -14.88 -15.90
C VAL A 34 -4.62 -13.67 -15.66
N GLY A 35 -4.91 -12.88 -16.69
CA GLY A 35 -5.80 -11.73 -16.57
C GLY A 35 -7.22 -12.12 -16.16
N PHE A 36 -7.72 -13.24 -16.67
CA PHE A 36 -9.01 -13.80 -16.28
C PHE A 36 -9.02 -14.22 -14.80
N LEU A 37 -7.99 -14.96 -14.36
CA LEU A 37 -7.87 -15.41 -12.98
C LEU A 37 -7.73 -14.23 -12.01
N GLU A 38 -7.00 -13.18 -12.41
CA GLU A 38 -6.89 -11.94 -11.66
C GLU A 38 -8.26 -11.27 -11.48
N ARG A 39 -9.10 -11.22 -12.52
CA ARG A 39 -10.46 -10.64 -12.46
C ARG A 39 -11.40 -11.45 -11.58
N ILE A 40 -11.31 -12.78 -11.62
CA ILE A 40 -12.06 -13.66 -10.71
C ILE A 40 -11.66 -13.39 -9.26
N GLY A 41 -10.36 -13.41 -8.96
CA GLY A 41 -9.87 -13.18 -7.60
C GLY A 41 -10.25 -11.79 -7.08
N PHE A 42 -10.08 -10.76 -7.90
CA PHE A 42 -10.46 -9.39 -7.55
C PHE A 42 -11.94 -9.26 -7.21
N THR A 43 -12.80 -9.80 -8.07
CA THR A 43 -14.26 -9.69 -7.92
C THR A 43 -14.76 -10.54 -6.75
N GLY A 44 -14.22 -11.76 -6.58
CA GLY A 44 -14.59 -12.68 -5.51
C GLY A 44 -14.18 -12.17 -4.13
N VAL A 45 -12.98 -11.59 -4.00
CA VAL A 45 -12.54 -10.97 -2.73
C VAL A 45 -13.29 -9.66 -2.50
N GLY A 46 -13.33 -8.77 -3.49
CA GLY A 46 -13.98 -7.45 -3.35
C GLY A 46 -15.46 -7.52 -3.00
N GLY A 47 -16.19 -8.46 -3.62
CA GLY A 47 -17.62 -8.65 -3.36
C GLY A 47 -17.95 -9.23 -1.99
N ASN A 48 -17.05 -10.03 -1.40
CA ASN A 48 -17.28 -10.69 -0.12
C ASN A 48 -16.61 -10.01 1.08
N LEU A 49 -15.65 -9.12 0.83
CA LEU A 49 -14.82 -8.52 1.88
C LEU A 49 -15.63 -7.70 2.89
N ILE A 50 -16.57 -6.87 2.43
CA ILE A 50 -17.38 -6.04 3.34
C ILE A 50 -18.22 -6.91 4.28
N THR A 51 -18.89 -7.93 3.74
CA THR A 51 -19.73 -8.87 4.48
C THR A 51 -18.90 -9.68 5.48
N TYR A 52 -17.69 -10.07 5.11
CA TYR A 52 -16.75 -10.77 6.00
C TYR A 52 -16.30 -9.89 7.16
N LEU A 53 -16.01 -8.61 6.90
CA LEU A 53 -15.56 -7.66 7.92
C LEU A 53 -16.69 -7.27 8.89
N THR A 54 -17.92 -7.08 8.39
CA THR A 54 -19.07 -6.70 9.24
C THR A 54 -19.71 -7.89 9.97
N GLY A 55 -19.70 -9.08 9.38
CA GLY A 55 -20.32 -10.27 9.97
C GLY A 55 -19.35 -11.02 10.89
N PRO A 56 -18.53 -11.95 10.36
CA PRO A 56 -17.59 -12.74 11.15
C PRO A 56 -16.60 -11.94 12.02
N LEU A 57 -16.08 -10.82 11.53
CA LEU A 57 -15.19 -9.96 12.32
C LEU A 57 -15.91 -8.94 13.20
N GLY A 58 -17.22 -8.75 13.01
CA GLY A 58 -18.03 -7.83 13.83
C GLY A 58 -17.58 -6.38 13.82
N MET A 59 -16.87 -5.91 12.78
CA MET A 59 -16.45 -4.51 12.70
C MET A 59 -17.66 -3.59 12.45
N SER A 60 -17.58 -2.36 12.96
CA SER A 60 -18.54 -1.32 12.60
C SER A 60 -18.49 -1.05 11.09
N THR A 61 -19.61 -0.65 10.49
CA THR A 61 -19.72 -0.36 9.05
C THR A 61 -18.68 0.65 8.58
N ALA A 62 -18.37 1.64 9.41
CA ALA A 62 -17.33 2.63 9.12
C ALA A 62 -15.92 2.01 9.08
N ALA A 63 -15.58 1.15 10.04
CA ALA A 63 -14.28 0.48 10.08
C ALA A 63 -14.15 -0.55 8.94
N ALA A 64 -15.21 -1.29 8.64
CA ALA A 64 -15.25 -2.24 7.53
C ALA A 64 -15.08 -1.53 6.18
N ALA A 65 -15.75 -0.39 5.96
CA ALA A 65 -15.58 0.42 4.76
C ALA A 65 -14.14 0.95 4.62
N ALA A 66 -13.50 1.36 5.71
CA ALA A 66 -12.10 1.75 5.70
C ALA A 66 -11.18 0.59 5.29
N GLY A 67 -11.46 -0.64 5.77
CA GLY A 67 -10.74 -1.85 5.37
C GLY A 67 -10.91 -2.18 3.88
N VAL A 68 -12.13 -2.05 3.34
CA VAL A 68 -12.38 -2.24 1.91
C VAL A 68 -11.66 -1.19 1.06
N ASN A 69 -11.67 0.07 1.48
CA ASN A 69 -10.93 1.15 0.80
C ASN A 69 -9.42 0.89 0.82
N ALA A 70 -8.86 0.41 1.94
CA ALA A 70 -7.45 0.06 2.05
C ALA A 70 -7.08 -1.13 1.15
N TRP A 71 -7.93 -2.16 1.07
CA TRP A 71 -7.75 -3.27 0.13
C TRP A 71 -7.76 -2.76 -1.32
N SER A 72 -8.75 -1.95 -1.70
CA SER A 72 -8.85 -1.37 -3.04
C SER A 72 -7.61 -0.54 -3.41
N GLY A 73 -7.15 0.33 -2.49
CA GLY A 73 -5.93 1.10 -2.67
C GLY A 73 -4.69 0.22 -2.84
N THR A 74 -4.58 -0.86 -2.07
CA THR A 74 -3.47 -1.82 -2.19
C THR A 74 -3.46 -2.50 -3.56
N VAL A 75 -4.62 -2.92 -4.06
CA VAL A 75 -4.73 -3.55 -5.39
C VAL A 75 -4.37 -2.57 -6.50
N LEU A 76 -4.65 -1.28 -6.36
CA LEU A 76 -4.24 -0.26 -7.35
C LEU A 76 -2.73 -0.01 -7.35
N VAL A 77 -2.08 -0.06 -6.18
CA VAL A 77 -0.63 0.14 -6.03
C VAL A 77 0.16 -1.09 -6.47
N LEU A 78 -0.38 -2.29 -6.30
CA LEU A 78 0.33 -3.54 -6.56
C LEU A 78 0.83 -3.70 -8.02
N PRO A 79 0.06 -3.35 -9.08
CA PRO A 79 0.53 -3.33 -10.46
C PRO A 79 1.62 -2.29 -10.71
N LEU A 80 1.56 -1.12 -10.05
CA LEU A 80 2.61 -0.10 -10.17
C LEU A 80 3.95 -0.64 -9.61
N VAL A 81 3.89 -1.32 -8.47
CA VAL A 81 5.06 -1.97 -7.88
C VAL A 81 5.54 -3.12 -8.77
N GLY A 82 4.63 -3.92 -9.34
CA GLY A 82 4.95 -5.01 -10.25
C GLY A 82 5.59 -4.55 -11.57
N ALA A 83 5.08 -3.47 -12.15
CA ALA A 83 5.63 -2.83 -13.35
C ALA A 83 7.03 -2.26 -13.05
N LEU A 84 7.17 -1.53 -11.94
CA LEU A 84 8.48 -1.06 -11.49
C LEU A 84 9.43 -2.24 -11.26
N ALA A 85 8.97 -3.37 -10.71
CA ALA A 85 9.79 -4.58 -10.53
C ALA A 85 10.20 -5.24 -11.85
N ALA A 86 9.37 -5.16 -12.89
CA ALA A 86 9.68 -5.68 -14.21
C ALA A 86 10.71 -4.80 -14.93
N ASP A 87 10.53 -3.48 -14.92
CA ASP A 87 11.36 -2.51 -15.66
C ASP A 87 12.79 -2.38 -15.12
N SER A 88 12.96 -2.79 -13.88
CA SER A 88 14.11 -2.44 -13.08
C SER A 88 15.10 -3.59 -12.91
N ARG A 89 14.68 -4.82 -13.24
CA ARG A 89 15.57 -5.98 -13.43
C ARG A 89 16.69 -5.73 -14.46
N LEU A 90 16.66 -4.61 -15.19
CA LEU A 90 17.73 -4.12 -16.08
C LEU A 90 18.83 -3.27 -15.39
N GLY A 91 18.83 -3.11 -14.06
CA GLY A 91 20.00 -2.66 -13.28
C GLY A 91 19.80 -1.44 -12.37
N ARG A 92 18.81 -0.58 -12.65
CA ARG A 92 18.51 0.60 -11.82
C ARG A 92 17.58 0.32 -10.62
N TYR A 93 17.01 -0.88 -10.49
CA TYR A 93 16.00 -1.16 -9.45
C TYR A 93 16.47 -1.03 -8.03
N ARG A 94 17.68 -1.55 -7.81
CA ARG A 94 18.16 -1.83 -6.46
C ARG A 94 18.25 -0.53 -5.67
N ALA A 95 18.67 0.56 -6.30
CA ALA A 95 18.74 1.88 -5.68
C ALA A 95 17.35 2.44 -5.32
N VAL A 96 16.37 2.33 -6.22
CA VAL A 96 15.01 2.88 -6.00
C VAL A 96 14.26 2.10 -4.92
N LEU A 97 14.38 0.78 -4.90
CA LEU A 97 13.80 -0.04 -3.83
C LEU A 97 14.42 0.24 -2.47
N ILE A 98 15.76 0.32 -2.40
CA ILE A 98 16.45 0.61 -1.15
C ILE A 98 16.02 1.98 -0.63
N ALA A 99 15.97 3.00 -1.48
CA ALA A 99 15.50 4.34 -1.11
C ALA A 99 14.03 4.35 -0.64
N GLY A 100 13.13 3.61 -1.33
CA GLY A 100 11.72 3.49 -0.96
C GLY A 100 11.51 2.78 0.38
N VAL A 101 12.23 1.69 0.63
CA VAL A 101 12.18 0.95 1.92
C VAL A 101 12.74 1.80 3.06
N LEU A 102 13.86 2.50 2.84
CA LEU A 102 14.41 3.47 3.80
C LEU A 102 13.40 4.58 4.10
N TYR A 103 12.75 5.15 3.09
CA TYR A 103 11.74 6.20 3.27
C TYR A 103 10.55 5.71 4.12
N LEU A 104 10.03 4.51 3.85
CA LEU A 104 8.94 3.93 4.64
C LEU A 104 9.38 3.64 6.09
N LEU A 105 10.59 3.11 6.29
CA LEU A 105 11.12 2.82 7.62
C LEU A 105 11.29 4.11 8.45
N VAL A 106 11.89 5.15 7.85
CA VAL A 106 12.07 6.48 8.46
C VAL A 106 10.71 7.13 8.75
N SER A 107 9.77 7.07 7.82
CA SER A 107 8.43 7.67 7.97
C SER A 107 7.59 6.99 9.06
N ARG A 108 7.89 5.74 9.44
CA ARG A 108 7.21 5.04 10.54
C ARG A 108 7.84 5.35 11.91
N ILE A 109 9.13 5.62 11.95
CA ILE A 109 9.88 5.87 13.21
C ILE A 109 9.81 7.35 13.61
N LEU A 110 9.83 8.27 12.65
CA LEU A 110 9.92 9.72 12.91
C LEU A 110 8.69 10.33 13.62
N PRO A 111 7.45 9.88 13.39
CA PRO A 111 6.28 10.40 14.13
C PRO A 111 6.28 10.03 15.61
N ALA A 112 6.97 8.97 16.03
CA ALA A 112 7.04 8.56 17.43
C ALA A 112 8.00 9.44 18.26
N ALA A 113 9.00 10.05 17.62
CA ALA A 113 10.02 10.86 18.29
C ALA A 113 9.64 12.35 18.45
N THR A 114 8.63 12.84 17.70
CA THR A 114 8.20 14.25 17.74
C THR A 114 6.96 14.49 18.59
N ALA A 115 6.44 13.45 19.28
CA ALA A 115 5.47 13.61 20.34
C ALA A 115 6.13 14.24 21.58
N GLN A 116 6.38 15.54 21.55
CA GLN A 116 6.76 16.32 22.73
C GLN A 116 5.62 16.23 23.76
N PRO A 117 5.85 15.72 24.98
CA PRO A 117 4.90 15.94 26.07
C PRO A 117 4.99 17.42 26.44
N ALA A 118 3.89 18.15 26.26
CA ALA A 118 3.75 19.52 26.74
C ALA A 118 4.17 19.60 28.23
N PRO A 119 5.01 20.56 28.65
CA PRO A 119 5.35 20.71 30.05
C PRO A 119 4.09 21.07 30.83
N ALA A 120 3.66 20.14 31.68
CA ALA A 120 2.56 20.32 32.61
C ALA A 120 2.82 21.56 33.48
N ARG A 121 1.99 22.59 33.29
CA ARG A 121 1.99 23.79 34.13
C ARG A 121 1.51 23.40 35.52
N ARG A 122 2.46 23.06 36.39
CA ARG A 122 2.27 22.83 37.83
C ARG A 122 1.59 24.05 38.44
N ARG A 123 0.36 23.92 38.93
CA ARG A 123 -0.19 24.84 39.93
C ARG A 123 -0.71 24.09 41.15
N SER A 124 -0.01 24.35 42.24
CA SER A 124 -0.18 23.95 43.62
C SER A 124 -1.61 23.80 44.14
N ARG A 125 -1.78 22.73 44.94
CA ARG A 125 -2.41 22.67 46.29
C ARG A 125 -3.63 23.56 46.53
N HIS A 126 -4.77 22.95 46.88
CA HIS A 126 -5.49 23.30 48.11
C HIS A 126 -6.20 22.07 48.69
N HIS A 127 -5.92 21.85 49.97
CA HIS A 127 -6.66 21.18 51.04
C HIS A 127 -7.50 19.91 50.80
N ARG A 128 -7.12 18.89 51.57
CA ARG A 128 -7.83 17.63 51.81
C ARG A 128 -9.26 17.85 52.31
N LEU A 129 -10.10 16.92 51.86
CA LEU A 129 -11.53 16.72 52.09
C LEU A 129 -11.90 16.34 53.55
N PRO A 130 -13.22 16.41 53.88
CA PRO A 130 -13.76 16.20 55.22
C PRO A 130 -14.17 14.74 55.49
N GLY A 131 -14.29 14.39 56.78
CA GLY A 131 -15.21 13.36 57.25
C GLY A 131 -14.60 11.98 57.54
N SER A 132 -14.36 11.71 58.82
CA SER A 132 -14.31 10.36 59.39
C SER A 132 -15.39 10.22 60.45
N PRO A 133 -16.35 9.28 60.34
CA PRO A 133 -17.24 8.95 61.45
C PRO A 133 -16.69 7.77 62.25
N SER A 134 -17.26 7.58 63.44
CA SER A 134 -17.19 6.43 64.34
C SER A 134 -16.09 6.40 65.41
N SER A 135 -16.42 6.92 66.58
CA SER A 135 -16.15 6.26 67.88
C SER A 135 -16.82 7.05 69.02
N THR A 136 -17.86 6.51 69.65
CA THR A 136 -18.04 6.39 71.13
C THR A 136 -19.50 6.06 71.49
N PRO A 137 -19.76 4.99 72.25
CA PRO A 137 -20.90 4.90 73.14
C PRO A 137 -20.44 5.12 74.59
N ARG A 138 -20.98 6.14 75.27
CA ARG A 138 -20.99 6.30 76.74
C ARG A 138 -22.28 7.05 77.08
N SER A 139 -23.18 6.45 77.86
CA SER A 139 -23.42 6.81 79.28
C SER A 139 -23.64 8.32 79.43
N THR A 140 -24.74 8.84 79.97
CA THR A 140 -25.39 8.49 81.25
C THR A 140 -26.58 9.45 81.47
N CYS A 141 -27.52 9.01 82.31
CA CYS A 141 -28.56 9.78 83.02
C CYS A 141 -29.78 10.27 82.22
#